data_AF-A0A2I0QNR9-F1
#
_entry.id   AF-A0A2I0QNR9-F1
#
_cell.length_a   1.000
_cell.length_b   1.000
_cell.length_c   1.000
_cell.angle_alpha   90.00
_cell.angle_beta   90.00
_cell.angle_gamma   90.00
#
_symmetry.space_group_name_H-M   'P 1'
#
loop_
_entity.id
_entity.type
_entity.pdbx_description
1 polymer ?
#
loop_
_entity_poly.entity_id
_entity_poly.type
_entity_poly.pdbx_seq_one_letter_code
_entity_poly.pdbx_strand_id
1 'polypeptide(L)' 'MKYVVDYGNAGVLVKEKNVEELKNAIENLIGDENLRKEIGNKARKRVMENFTDKIVLEKFEMEINKLILKT' A
#
# COMPACT_ATOMS: atom_id res chain seq x y z
N MET A 1 -2.87 -1.28 9.74
CA MET A 1 -2.60 -0.44 8.55
C MET A 1 -1.25 -0.67 7.87
N LYS A 2 -0.24 -1.30 8.52
CA LYS A 2 1.10 -1.51 7.91
C LYS A 2 1.10 -2.18 6.53
N TYR A 3 0.19 -3.12 6.31
CA TYR A 3 0.04 -3.83 5.03
C TYR A 3 -0.45 -2.95 3.87
N VAL A 4 -1.15 -1.85 4.15
CA VAL A 4 -1.67 -0.95 3.09
C VAL A 4 -0.49 -0.24 2.41
N VAL A 5 0.40 0.31 3.22
CA VAL A 5 1.62 1.02 2.77
C VAL A 5 2.83 0.11 2.58
N ASP A 6 2.59 -1.19 2.41
CA ASP A 6 3.65 -2.18 2.14
C ASP A 6 4.81 -2.11 3.14
N TYR A 7 4.49 -2.06 4.43
CA TYR A 7 5.47 -1.96 5.51
C TYR A 7 6.43 -0.75 5.40
N GLY A 8 5.97 0.34 4.77
CA GLY A 8 6.76 1.56 4.58
C GLY A 8 7.47 1.64 3.23
N ASN A 9 7.29 0.66 2.34
CA ASN A 9 7.82 0.72 0.98
C ASN A 9 6.96 1.59 0.04
N ALA A 10 5.65 1.64 0.28
CA ALA A 10 4.67 2.39 -0.53
C ALA A 10 4.07 3.59 0.22
N GLY A 11 4.77 4.09 1.24
CA GLY A 11 4.34 5.20 2.09
C GLY A 11 5.26 5.32 3.30
N VAL A 12 5.05 6.31 4.16
CA VAL A 12 5.82 6.44 5.41
C VAL A 12 4.98 5.91 6.57
N LEU A 13 5.57 5.04 7.39
CA LEU A 13 4.96 4.58 8.64
C LEU A 13 5.49 5.40 9.80
N VAL A 14 4.58 5.86 10.66
CA VAL A 14 4.90 6.52 11.92
C VAL A 14 4.23 5.77 13.06
N LYS A 15 4.82 5.84 14.25
CA LYS A 15 4.24 5.25 15.45
C LYS A 15 2.96 5.98 15.83
N GLU A 16 1.95 5.21 16.22
CA GLU A 16 0.68 5.78 16.67
C GLU A 16 0.89 6.78 17.81
N LYS A 17 0.23 7.94 17.70
CA LYS A 17 0.31 9.06 18.66
C LYS A 17 1.71 9.66 18.84
N ASN A 18 2.68 9.34 17.97
CA ASN A 18 3.98 10.00 17.98
C ASN A 18 3.98 11.23 17.06
N VAL A 19 3.71 12.40 17.65
CA VAL A 19 3.64 13.68 16.93
C VAL A 19 4.97 14.05 16.29
N GLU A 20 6.09 13.77 16.97
CA GLU A 20 7.41 14.13 16.49
C GLU A 20 7.81 13.32 15.25
N GLU A 21 7.54 12.01 15.24
CA GLU A 21 7.72 11.18 14.04
C GLU A 21 6.85 11.65 12.88
N LEU A 22 5.59 12.04 13.15
CA LEU A 22 4.70 12.55 12.11
C LEU A 22 5.21 13.87 11.53
N LYS A 23 5.62 14.82 12.37
CA LYS A 23 6.21 16.10 11.95
C LYS A 23 7.42 15.86 11.05
N ASN A 24 8.38 15.04 11.51
CA ASN A 24 9.61 14.76 10.79
C ASN A 24 9.34 14.04 9.45
N ALA A 25 8.37 13.11 9.41
CA ALA A 25 7.96 12.47 8.18
C ALA A 25 7.39 13.46 7.16
N ILE A 26 6.56 14.41 7.60
CA ILE A 26 5.99 15.46 6.75
C ILE A 26 7.10 16.40 6.24
N GLU A 27 8.00 16.87 7.12
CA GLU A 27 9.12 17.74 6.75
C GLU A 27 10.04 17.08 5.72
N ASN A 28 10.40 15.81 5.93
CA ASN A 28 11.20 15.03 4.96
C ASN A 28 10.51 14.94 3.60
N LEU A 29 9.20 14.62 3.60
CA LEU A 29 8.45 14.52 2.36
C LEU A 29 8.33 15.87 1.65
N ILE A 30 8.18 16.99 2.36
CA ILE A 30 8.13 18.33 1.76
C ILE A 30 9.50 18.73 1.20
N GLY A 31 10.57 18.44 1.94
CA GLY A 31 11.94 18.82 1.58
C GLY A 31 12.57 18.00 0.45
N ASP A 32 12.13 16.76 0.24
CA ASP A 32 12.73 15.84 -0.74
C ASP A 32 11.75 15.43 -1.85
N GLU A 33 11.86 16.06 -3.03
CA GLU A 33 11.03 15.72 -4.19
C GLU A 33 11.29 14.31 -4.75
N ASN A 34 12.54 13.85 -4.69
CA ASN A 34 12.89 12.52 -5.22
C ASN A 34 12.25 11.44 -4.37
N LEU A 35 12.28 11.61 -3.05
CA LEU A 35 11.59 10.73 -2.11
C LEU A 35 10.08 10.66 -2.40
N ARG A 36 9.44 11.81 -2.64
CA ARG A 36 8.00 11.85 -3.01
C ARG A 36 7.72 11.07 -4.29
N LYS A 37 8.53 11.27 -5.33
CA LYS A 37 8.38 10.57 -6.62
C LYS A 37 8.59 9.07 -6.46
N GLU A 38 9.62 8.65 -5.72
CA GLU A 38 9.91 7.26 -5.48
C GLU A 38 8.75 6.55 -4.77
N ILE A 39 8.31 7.10 -3.63
CA ILE A 39 7.21 6.54 -2.84
C ILE A 39 5.91 6.52 -3.66
N GLY A 40 5.61 7.60 -4.38
CA GLY A 40 4.42 7.68 -5.23
C GLY A 40 4.41 6.63 -6.35
N ASN A 41 5.56 6.41 -7.01
CA ASN A 41 5.70 5.38 -8.04
C ASN A 41 5.53 3.97 -7.45
N LYS A 42 6.13 3.69 -6.29
CA LYS A 42 5.98 2.41 -5.59
C LYS A 42 4.53 2.18 -5.15
N ALA A 43 3.86 3.20 -4.61
CA ALA A 43 2.46 3.13 -4.23
C ALA A 43 1.55 2.86 -5.43
N ARG A 44 1.74 3.58 -6.54
CA ARG A 44 0.97 3.37 -7.77
C ARG A 44 1.18 1.96 -8.32
N LYS A 45 2.44 1.51 -8.42
CA LYS A 45 2.78 0.16 -8.88
C LYS A 45 2.05 -0.90 -8.03
N ARG A 46 2.13 -0.78 -6.69
CA ARG A 46 1.44 -1.69 -5.77
C ARG A 46 -0.05 -1.78 -6.02
N VAL A 47 -0.74 -0.65 -6.19
CA VAL A 47 -2.19 -0.62 -6.47
C VAL A 47 -2.49 -1.36 -7.76
N MET A 48 -1.75 -1.04 -8.83
CA MET A 48 -1.93 -1.69 -10.14
C MET A 48 -1.69 -3.20 -10.10
N GLU A 49 -0.75 -3.66 -9.27
CA GLU A 49 -0.37 -5.08 -9.17
C GLU A 49 -1.19 -5.90 -8.17
N ASN A 50 -1.98 -5.28 -7.29
CA ASN A 50 -2.62 -6.03 -6.19
C ASN A 50 -4.10 -5.72 -5.96
N PHE A 51 -4.56 -4.53 -6.36
CA PHE A 51 -5.82 -3.95 -5.90
C PHE A 51 -6.66 -3.32 -7.02
N THR A 52 -6.39 -3.65 -8.29
CA THR A 52 -7.31 -3.30 -9.38
C THR A 52 -8.56 -4.17 -9.33
N ASP A 53 -9.67 -3.68 -9.88
CA ASP A 53 -10.93 -4.44 -9.95
C ASP A 53 -10.72 -5.82 -10.55
N LYS A 54 -9.95 -5.91 -11.64
CA LYS A 54 -9.58 -7.17 -12.29
C LYS A 54 -8.93 -8.13 -11.29
N ILE A 55 -7.90 -7.69 -10.57
CA ILE A 55 -7.15 -8.54 -9.64
C ILE A 55 -8.03 -8.97 -8.45
N VAL A 56 -8.87 -8.07 -7.95
CA VAL A 56 -9.78 -8.38 -6.84
C VAL A 56 -10.83 -9.40 -7.28
N LEU A 57 -11.41 -9.23 -8.46
CA LEU A 57 -12.39 -10.17 -9.03
C LEU A 57 -11.76 -11.54 -9.31
N GLU A 58 -10.56 -11.59 -9.88
CA GLU A 58 -9.83 -12.84 -10.10
C GLU A 58 -9.58 -13.59 -8.79
N LYS A 59 -9.11 -12.89 -7.74
CA LYS A 59 -8.92 -13.48 -6.41
C LYS A 59 -10.24 -14.00 -5.84
N PHE A 60 -11.32 -13.26 -6.02
CA PHE A 60 -12.64 -13.65 -5.51
C PHE A 60 -13.20 -14.89 -6.24
N GLU A 61 -13.10 -14.91 -7.57
CA GLU A 61 -13.50 -16.04 -8.41
C GLU A 61 -12.71 -17.31 -8.05
N MET A 62 -11.40 -17.18 -7.82
CA MET A 62 -10.56 -18.30 -7.35
C MET A 62 -11.08 -18.90 -6.04
N GLU A 63 -11.48 -18.08 -5.06
CA GLU A 63 -12.03 -18.59 -3.80
C GLU A 63 -13.42 -19.22 -3.97
N ILE A 64 -14.29 -18.65 -4.81
CA ILE A 64 -15.59 -19.24 -5.14
C ILE A 64 -15.42 -20.63 -5.79
N ASN A 65 -14.52 -20.74 -6.77
CA ASN A 65 -14.29 -21.99 -7.49
C ASN A 65 -13.78 -23.11 -6.56
N LYS A 66 -13.00 -22.78 -5.53
CA LYS A 66 -12.57 -23.76 -4.51
C LYS A 66 -13.74 -24.33 -3.70
N LEU A 67 -14.82 -23.56 -3.52
CA LEU A 67 -16.01 -24.02 -2.79
C LEU A 67 -16.91 -24.88 -3.67
N ILE A 68 -17.09 -24.48 -4.93
CA ILE A 68 -17.88 -25.23 -5.91
C ILE A 68 -17.24 -26.60 -6.18
N LEU A 69 -15.92 -26.66 -6.43
CA LEU A 69 -15.22 -27.91 -6.76
C LEU A 69 -15.05 -28.89 -5.58
N LYS A 70 -15.42 -28.48 -4.35
CA LYS A 70 -15.39 -29.33 -3.16
C LYS A 70 -16.75 -29.97 -2.84
N THR A 71 -17.80 -29.60 -3.58
CA THR A 71 -19.16 -30.16 -3.47
C THR A 71 -19.38 -31.17 -4.57
#